data_AF-A0A2G9HD89-F1
#
_entry.id   AF-A0A2G9HD89-F1
#
_cell.length_a   1.000
_cell.length_b   1.000
_cell.length_c   1.000
_cell.angle_alpha   90.00
_cell.angle_beta   90.00
_cell.angle_gamma   90.00
#
_symmetry.space_group_name_H-M   'P 1'
#
loop_
_entity.id
_entity.type
_entity.pdbx_description
1 polymer ?
#
loop_
_entity_poly.entity_id
_entity_poly.type
_entity_poly.pdbx_seq_one_letter_code
_entity_poly.pdbx_strand_id
1 'polypeptide(L)'
;MSSGHVVTRRVSLAKCDRLMKLKIEGVLLRMQQPLELPPSLIKFALKNTQLSEDPMKTPKNLPKLKILHLKYVHGFGSKIDCSGTDSFPQLQVLRLNGLFGLEELIEEEVMGMPTLKQVTIDPGL
;
A
#
# COMPACT_ATOMS: atom_id res chain seq x y z
N MET A 1 12.11 12.90 -31.67
CA MET A 1 11.60 11.67 -31.03
C MET A 1 10.28 12.03 -30.37
N SER A 2 9.17 11.46 -30.83
CA SER A 2 7.82 11.80 -30.37
C SER A 2 7.70 11.50 -28.87
N SER A 3 7.42 12.54 -28.07
CA SER A 3 7.00 12.38 -26.68
C SER A 3 5.61 11.74 -26.71
N GLY A 4 5.57 10.42 -26.54
CA GLY A 4 4.32 9.69 -26.41
C GLY A 4 3.57 10.24 -25.20
N HIS A 5 2.50 11.00 -25.45
CA HIS A 5 1.58 11.43 -24.40
C HIS A 5 0.92 10.17 -23.82
N VAL A 6 1.45 9.68 -22.69
CA VAL A 6 0.76 8.71 -21.86
C VAL A 6 -0.46 9.44 -21.30
N VAL A 7 -1.64 9.16 -21.85
CA VAL A 7 -2.90 9.64 -21.28
C VAL A 7 -3.08 8.99 -19.92
N THR A 8 -2.79 9.73 -18.86
CA THR A 8 -2.99 9.29 -17.49
C THR A 8 -4.43 9.62 -17.08
N ARG A 9 -5.31 8.62 -17.10
CA ARG A 9 -6.66 8.77 -16.53
C ARG A 9 -6.55 8.64 -15.02
N ARG A 10 -6.69 9.76 -14.31
CA ARG A 10 -6.83 9.75 -12.84
C ARG A 10 -8.25 9.33 -12.47
N VAL A 11 -8.35 8.35 -11.58
CA VAL A 11 -9.62 7.91 -10.99
C VAL A 11 -9.48 8.09 -9.48
N SER A 12 -10.33 8.95 -8.92
CA SER A 12 -10.46 9.10 -7.47
C SER A 12 -11.51 8.13 -6.95
N LEU A 13 -11.17 7.37 -5.92
CA LEU A 13 -12.12 6.52 -5.20
C LEU A 13 -12.44 7.08 -3.81
N ALA A 14 -11.92 8.26 -3.46
CA ALA A 14 -12.05 8.85 -2.13
C ALA A 14 -13.51 9.08 -1.70
N LYS A 15 -14.41 9.33 -2.66
CA LYS A 15 -15.86 9.56 -2.44
C LYS A 15 -16.69 8.27 -2.41
N CYS A 16 -16.07 7.10 -2.57
CA CYS A 16 -16.78 5.82 -2.60
C CYS A 16 -17.00 5.30 -1.17
N ASP A 17 -17.90 5.92 -0.41
CA ASP A 17 -18.08 5.68 1.04
C ASP A 17 -18.57 4.27 1.42
N ARG A 18 -19.00 3.48 0.43
CA ARG A 18 -19.43 2.09 0.61
C ARG A 18 -18.37 1.08 0.16
N LEU A 19 -17.27 1.52 -0.43
CA LEU A 19 -16.22 0.64 -0.91
C LEU A 19 -15.38 0.16 0.28
N MET A 20 -15.59 -1.09 0.67
CA MET A 20 -14.90 -1.70 1.83
C MET A 20 -13.71 -2.57 1.43
N LYS A 21 -13.66 -3.03 0.18
CA LYS A 21 -12.60 -3.91 -0.33
C LYS A 21 -12.14 -3.40 -1.68
N LEU A 22 -10.85 -3.17 -1.81
CA LEU A 22 -10.24 -2.77 -3.08
C LEU A 22 -9.03 -3.65 -3.34
N LYS A 23 -8.99 -4.25 -4.53
CA LYS A 23 -7.83 -4.95 -5.07
C LYS A 23 -7.48 -4.30 -6.40
N ILE A 24 -6.23 -3.88 -6.54
CA ILE A 24 -5.68 -3.37 -7.79
C ILE A 24 -4.60 -4.35 -8.24
N GLU A 25 -4.75 -4.84 -9.46
CA GLU A 25 -3.82 -5.78 -10.08
C GLU A 25 -3.65 -5.41 -11.56
N GLY A 26 -2.43 -5.44 -12.06
CA GLY A 26 -2.12 -5.23 -13.47
C GLY A 26 -0.70 -5.66 -13.79
N VAL A 27 -0.32 -5.74 -15.06
CA VAL A 27 1.06 -6.07 -15.43
C VAL A 27 1.89 -4.79 -15.41
N LEU A 28 2.79 -4.66 -14.44
CA LEU A 28 3.65 -3.47 -14.26
C LEU A 28 2.84 -2.16 -14.22
N LEU A 29 1.68 -2.20 -13.53
CA LEU A 29 0.80 -1.04 -13.44
C LEU A 29 1.51 0.06 -12.63
N ARG A 30 1.89 1.14 -13.31
CA ARG A 30 2.47 2.34 -12.69
C ARG A 30 1.37 3.13 -12.02
N MET A 31 1.46 3.31 -10.72
CA MET A 31 0.53 4.13 -9.95
C MET A 31 1.19 5.45 -9.55
N GLN A 32 0.45 6.54 -9.68
CA GLN A 32 0.85 7.81 -9.08
C GLN A 32 0.39 7.85 -7.62
N GLN A 33 1.29 8.23 -6.73
CA GLN A 33 1.01 8.44 -5.30
C GLN A 33 0.87 9.94 -4.99
N PRO A 34 0.12 10.31 -3.93
CA PRO A 34 -0.63 9.43 -3.04
C PRO A 34 -1.89 8.86 -3.69
N LEU A 35 -2.30 7.66 -3.26
CA LEU A 35 -3.53 7.03 -3.75
C LEU A 35 -4.75 7.71 -3.12
N GLU A 36 -5.73 8.10 -3.92
CA GLU A 36 -6.99 8.65 -3.42
C GLU A 36 -7.97 7.51 -3.08
N LEU A 37 -7.81 6.96 -1.87
CA LEU A 37 -8.57 5.81 -1.37
C LEU A 37 -9.72 6.23 -0.45
N PRO A 38 -10.87 5.53 -0.47
CA PRO A 38 -11.98 5.85 0.42
C PRO A 38 -11.69 5.45 1.87
N PRO A 39 -12.11 6.27 2.87
CA PRO A 39 -11.91 5.98 4.28
C PRO A 39 -12.71 4.77 4.78
N SER A 40 -13.66 4.26 3.98
CA SER A 40 -14.45 3.06 4.26
C SER A 40 -13.69 1.75 4.05
N LEU A 41 -12.48 1.78 3.47
CA LEU A 41 -11.72 0.55 3.17
C LEU A 41 -11.37 -0.23 4.44
N ILE A 42 -11.77 -1.49 4.43
CA ILE A 42 -11.43 -2.52 5.42
C ILE A 42 -10.30 -3.40 4.90
N LYS A 43 -10.29 -3.68 3.59
CA LYS A 43 -9.26 -4.48 2.94
C LYS A 43 -8.71 -3.76 1.71
N PHE A 44 -7.40 -3.63 1.66
CA PHE A 44 -6.69 -3.09 0.51
C PHE A 44 -5.62 -4.08 0.03
N ALA A 45 -5.57 -4.31 -1.28
CA ALA A 45 -4.58 -5.18 -1.88
C ALA A 45 -4.00 -4.58 -3.18
N LEU A 46 -2.67 -4.58 -3.27
CA LEU A 46 -1.94 -4.26 -4.49
C LEU A 46 -1.21 -5.51 -4.98
N LYS A 47 -1.31 -5.81 -6.28
CA LYS A 47 -0.60 -6.92 -6.91
C LYS A 47 0.03 -6.51 -8.24
N ASN A 48 1.30 -6.86 -8.44
CA ASN A 48 2.03 -6.61 -9.70
C ASN A 48 2.10 -5.11 -10.09
N THR A 49 2.21 -4.21 -9.11
CA THR A 49 2.20 -2.76 -9.30
C THR A 49 3.59 -2.14 -9.15
N GLN A 50 3.87 -1.09 -9.94
CA GLN A 50 5.03 -0.22 -9.76
C GLN A 50 4.60 1.05 -9.02
N LEU A 51 5.25 1.33 -7.90
CA LEU A 51 5.06 2.54 -7.09
C LEU A 51 6.32 3.39 -7.13
N SER A 52 6.20 4.72 -7.10
CA SER A 52 7.37 5.63 -7.07
C SER A 52 7.74 6.08 -5.66
N GLU A 53 6.85 5.85 -4.70
CA GLU A 53 7.01 6.18 -3.29
C GLU A 53 6.63 4.97 -2.43
N ASP A 54 6.84 5.12 -1.12
CA ASP A 54 6.51 4.11 -0.12
C ASP A 54 5.05 3.58 -0.25
N PRO A 55 4.84 2.25 -0.37
CA PRO A 55 3.51 1.64 -0.41
C PRO A 55 2.65 1.90 0.84
N MET A 56 3.25 2.24 1.99
CA MET A 56 2.58 2.51 3.26
C MET A 56 2.06 3.94 3.41
N LYS A 57 2.52 4.87 2.57
CA LYS A 57 2.22 6.32 2.68
C LYS A 57 0.73 6.64 2.77
N THR A 58 -0.08 6.03 1.90
CA THR A 58 -1.55 6.21 1.93
C THR A 58 -2.23 5.26 2.92
N PRO A 59 -1.95 3.94 2.91
CA PRO A 59 -2.67 2.99 3.76
C PRO A 59 -2.55 3.27 5.27
N LYS A 60 -1.45 3.86 5.73
CA LYS A 60 -1.23 4.14 7.16
C LYS A 60 -2.27 5.07 7.78
N ASN A 61 -2.89 5.93 6.98
CA ASN A 61 -3.90 6.89 7.44
C ASN A 61 -5.35 6.38 7.28
N LEU A 62 -5.57 5.16 6.79
CA LEU A 62 -6.92 4.66 6.56
C LEU A 62 -7.56 4.21 7.88
N PRO A 63 -8.64 4.86 8.35
CA PRO A 63 -9.12 4.71 9.71
C PRO A 63 -9.77 3.35 10.00
N LYS A 64 -10.22 2.65 8.96
CA LYS A 64 -10.95 1.38 9.05
C LYS A 64 -10.17 0.19 8.47
N LEU A 65 -8.95 0.41 7.99
CA LEU A 65 -8.18 -0.62 7.30
C LEU A 65 -7.76 -1.70 8.29
N LYS A 66 -8.20 -2.94 8.03
CA LYS A 66 -7.88 -4.13 8.85
C LYS A 66 -6.92 -5.08 8.17
N ILE A 67 -6.93 -5.11 6.83
CA ILE A 67 -6.13 -6.05 6.04
C ILE A 67 -5.42 -5.29 4.93
N LEU A 68 -4.09 -5.34 4.95
CA LEU A 68 -3.23 -4.84 3.88
C LEU A 68 -2.46 -6.01 3.26
N HIS A 69 -2.51 -6.11 1.93
CA HIS A 69 -1.75 -7.12 1.19
C HIS A 69 -1.03 -6.49 0.01
N LEU A 70 0.30 -6.52 0.07
CA LEU A 70 1.19 -6.06 -1.00
C LEU A 70 1.87 -7.28 -1.62
N LYS A 71 1.67 -7.49 -2.91
CA LYS A 71 2.24 -8.63 -3.63
C LYS A 71 2.94 -8.21 -4.92
N TYR A 72 4.19 -8.60 -5.14
CA TYR A 72 4.94 -8.25 -6.37
C TYR A 72 4.93 -6.74 -6.65
N VAL A 73 5.07 -5.94 -5.59
CA VAL A 73 5.18 -4.50 -5.67
C VAL A 73 6.67 -4.16 -5.81
N HIS A 74 6.99 -3.15 -6.62
CA HIS A 74 8.37 -2.72 -6.87
C HIS A 74 8.44 -1.22 -7.16
N GLY A 75 9.66 -0.67 -7.21
CA GLY A 75 9.92 0.74 -7.59
C GLY A 75 9.87 1.75 -6.45
N PHE A 76 9.47 1.34 -5.25
CA PHE A 76 9.31 2.22 -4.08
C PHE A 76 10.61 2.52 -3.32
N GLY A 77 11.76 2.07 -3.84
CA GLY A 77 13.06 2.17 -3.18
C GLY A 77 13.40 0.92 -2.36
N SER A 78 14.35 1.05 -1.42
CA SER A 78 14.83 -0.08 -0.61
C SER A 78 14.30 -0.13 0.83
N LYS A 79 13.53 0.87 1.24
CA LYS A 79 12.97 0.96 2.60
C LYS A 79 11.47 1.15 2.56
N ILE A 80 10.79 0.57 3.55
CA ILE A 80 9.38 0.84 3.83
C ILE A 80 9.26 1.33 5.25
N ASP A 81 8.61 2.48 5.41
CA ASP A 81 8.32 3.12 6.67
C ASP A 81 6.96 2.66 7.22
N CYS A 82 7.03 1.83 8.25
CA CYS A 82 5.91 1.32 9.01
C CYS A 82 5.63 2.18 10.27
N SER A 83 6.42 3.23 10.52
CA SER A 83 6.37 4.05 11.73
C SER A 83 5.31 5.16 11.68
N GLY A 84 5.05 5.74 12.86
CA GLY A 84 4.22 6.92 13.05
C GLY A 84 3.17 6.78 14.15
N THR A 85 3.02 7.82 14.97
CA THR A 85 1.94 7.95 15.96
C THR A 85 0.57 7.86 15.28
N ASP A 86 -0.36 7.11 15.86
CA ASP A 86 -1.72 6.86 15.33
C ASP A 86 -1.78 6.30 13.89
N SER A 87 -0.66 5.78 13.39
CA SER A 87 -0.66 5.05 12.12
C SER A 87 -1.40 3.72 12.27
N PHE A 88 -1.97 3.25 11.16
CA PHE A 88 -2.67 1.97 11.04
C PHE A 88 -3.55 1.60 12.25
N PRO A 89 -4.51 2.46 12.65
CA PRO A 89 -5.19 2.36 13.94
C PRO A 89 -6.01 1.08 14.12
N GLN A 90 -6.37 0.41 13.02
CA GLN A 90 -7.15 -0.83 13.02
C GLN A 90 -6.52 -1.98 12.24
N LEU A 91 -5.25 -1.87 11.83
CA LEU A 91 -4.64 -2.91 11.00
C LEU A 91 -4.40 -4.18 11.82
N GLN A 92 -4.97 -5.29 11.36
CA GLN A 92 -4.90 -6.60 12.02
C GLN A 92 -4.03 -7.59 11.26
N VAL A 93 -4.01 -7.48 9.92
CA VAL A 93 -3.29 -8.40 9.04
C VAL A 93 -2.45 -7.62 8.04
N LEU A 94 -1.13 -7.83 8.10
CA LEU A 94 -0.17 -7.32 7.13
C LEU A 94 0.44 -8.48 6.34
N ARG A 95 0.35 -8.42 5.02
CA ARG A 95 0.97 -9.41 4.13
C ARG A 95 1.85 -8.71 3.10
N LEU A 96 3.14 -9.05 3.14
CA LEU A 96 4.17 -8.57 2.23
C LEU A 96 4.71 -9.78 1.47
N ASN A 97 4.51 -9.83 0.15
CA ASN A 97 4.89 -10.98 -0.68
C ASN A 97 5.64 -10.51 -1.94
N GLY A 98 6.88 -10.95 -2.16
CA GLY A 98 7.63 -10.58 -3.37
C GLY A 98 7.81 -9.07 -3.51
N LEU A 99 8.27 -8.38 -2.46
CA LEU A 99 8.56 -6.95 -2.50
C LEU A 99 9.98 -6.72 -3.04
N PHE A 100 10.09 -6.57 -4.36
CA PHE A 100 11.40 -6.51 -5.02
C PHE A 100 12.16 -5.23 -4.68
N GLY A 101 13.38 -5.39 -4.19
CA GLY A 101 14.27 -4.29 -3.79
C GLY A 101 14.11 -3.86 -2.33
N LEU A 102 13.18 -4.43 -1.57
CA LEU A 102 13.04 -4.15 -0.14
C LEU A 102 14.24 -4.73 0.63
N GLU A 103 14.97 -3.86 1.33
CA GLU A 103 16.11 -4.19 2.20
C GLU A 103 15.75 -4.02 3.68
N GLU A 104 14.91 -3.03 4.02
CA GLU A 104 14.64 -2.64 5.40
C GLU A 104 13.18 -2.24 5.64
N LEU A 105 12.63 -2.68 6.78
CA LEU A 105 11.37 -2.19 7.33
C LEU A 105 11.69 -1.29 8.53
N ILE A 106 11.29 -0.02 8.45
CA ILE A 106 11.53 0.97 9.51
C ILE A 106 10.34 0.93 10.48
N GLU A 107 10.64 0.69 11.76
CA GLU A 107 9.69 0.72 12.87
C GLU A 107 10.25 1.66 13.96
N GLU A 108 9.43 2.56 14.53
CA GLU A 108 9.81 3.40 15.67
C GLU A 108 9.39 2.75 17.00
N GLU A 109 9.88 3.29 18.14
CA GLU A 109 9.55 2.81 19.50
C GLU A 109 8.04 2.82 19.80
N VAL A 110 7.27 3.71 19.15
CA VAL A 110 5.81 3.73 19.24
C VAL A 110 5.23 2.82 18.16
N MET A 111 4.57 1.74 18.59
CA MET A 111 3.98 0.77 17.68
C MET A 111 2.89 1.42 16.82
N GLY A 112 3.22 1.74 15.57
CA GLY A 112 2.31 2.33 14.58
C GLY A 112 1.25 1.37 14.07
N MET A 113 1.02 0.21 14.71
CA MET A 113 0.02 -0.80 14.34
C MET A 113 -0.52 -1.50 15.60
N PRO A 114 -1.19 -0.79 16.52
CA PRO A 114 -1.50 -1.29 17.86
C PRO A 114 -2.46 -2.50 17.90
N THR A 115 -3.09 -2.84 16.78
CA THR A 115 -4.06 -3.95 16.68
C THR A 115 -3.57 -5.12 15.84
N LEU A 116 -2.29 -5.12 15.45
CA LEU A 116 -1.71 -6.11 14.55
C LEU A 116 -1.71 -7.50 15.19
N LYS A 117 -2.27 -8.48 14.49
CA LYS A 117 -2.39 -9.88 14.94
C LYS A 117 -1.60 -10.84 14.10
N GLN A 118 -1.39 -10.49 12.83
CA GLN A 118 -0.72 -11.36 11.88
C GLN A 118 0.15 -10.54 10.93
N VAL A 119 1.41 -10.94 10.85
CA VAL A 119 2.36 -10.48 9.84
C VAL A 119 2.78 -11.69 9.02
N THR A 120 2.85 -11.52 7.70
CA THR A 120 3.41 -12.52 6.81
C THR A 120 4.34 -11.81 5.84
N ILE A 121 5.61 -12.20 5.86
CA ILE A 121 6.64 -11.71 4.96
C ILE A 121 7.13 -12.92 4.17
N ASP A 122 6.96 -12.87 2.86
CA ASP A 122 7.44 -13.86 1.91
C ASP A 122 8.28 -13.13 0.86
N PRO A 123 9.59 -13.37 0.77
CA PRO A 123 10.47 -12.66 -0.15
C PRO A 123 10.14 -12.92 -1.62
N GLY A 124 9.36 -13.96 -1.96
CA GLY A 124 9.01 -14.30 -3.34
C GLY A 124 10.24 -14.79 -4.11
N LEU A 125 10.57 -16.07 -3.93
CA LEU A 125 11.58 -16.80 -4.71
C LEU A 125 11.08 -17.13 -6.13
#